data_AF-A0A4Z0N6A7-F1
#
_entry.id   AF-A0A4Z0N6A7-F1
#
_cell.length_a   1.000
_cell.length_b   1.000
_cell.length_c   1.000
_cell.angle_alpha   90.00
_cell.angle_beta   90.00
_cell.angle_gamma   90.00
#
_symmetry.space_group_name_H-M   'P 1'
#
loop_
_entity.id
_entity.type
_entity.pdbx_description
1 polymer ?
#
loop_
_entity_poly.entity_id
_entity_poly.type
_entity_poly.pdbx_seq_one_letter_code
_entity_poly.pdbx_strand_id
1 'polypeptide(L)' 'LQLASCCRVPFKTFTAEALREFEHHFPGSGFVRKTVGVGSVSGPAAWLLSQGQLLGETLREQGVTITLGVAH' A
#
# COMPACT_ATOMS: atom_id res chain seq x y z
N LEU A 1 0.92 11.85 8.05
CA LEU A 1 1.59 11.86 9.38
C LEU A 1 0.60 11.92 10.55
N GLN A 2 -0.44 12.77 10.52
CA GLN A 2 -1.39 12.91 11.63
C GLN A 2 -2.06 11.59 12.06
N LEU A 3 -2.58 10.78 11.12
CA LEU A 3 -3.21 9.49 11.44
C LEU A 3 -2.29 8.55 12.24
N ALA A 4 -1.06 8.35 11.77
CA ALA A 4 -0.06 7.53 12.46
C ALA A 4 0.25 8.06 13.87
N SER A 5 0.29 9.39 14.03
CA SER A 5 0.52 10.03 15.33
C SER A 5 -0.65 9.80 16.29
N CYS A 6 -1.89 9.98 15.82
CA CYS A 6 -3.10 9.70 16.61
C CYS A 6 -3.17 8.24 17.05
N CYS A 7 -2.82 7.31 16.16
CA CYS A 7 -2.80 5.87 16.45
C CYS A 7 -1.55 5.42 17.23
N ARG A 8 -0.54 6.30 17.42
CA ARG A 8 0.74 5.98 18.06
C ARG A 8 1.46 4.79 17.42
N VAL A 9 1.44 4.71 16.09
CA VAL A 9 2.09 3.65 15.32
C VAL A 9 3.25 4.19 14.48
N PRO A 10 4.28 3.38 14.19
CA PRO A 10 5.33 3.76 13.25
C PRO A 10 4.75 4.11 11.87
N PHE A 11 5.35 5.08 11.20
CA PHE A 11 5.02 5.45 9.83
C PHE A 11 6.23 5.19 8.92
N LYS A 12 6.03 4.35 7.90
CA LYS A 12 7.05 4.02 6.91
C LYS A 12 6.52 4.35 5.52
N THR A 13 7.37 4.94 4.69
CA THR A 13 7.11 5.17 3.26
C THR A 13 8.01 4.29 2.42
N PHE A 14 7.58 4.01 1.19
CA PHE A 14 8.35 3.30 0.18
C PHE A 14 8.51 4.17 -1.06
N THR A 15 9.62 3.98 -1.77
CA THR A 15 9.84 4.63 -3.08
C THR A 15 8.94 3.98 -4.13
N ALA A 16 8.69 4.70 -5.23
CA ALA A 16 7.93 4.14 -6.36
C ALA A 16 8.64 2.89 -6.94
N GLU A 17 9.96 2.88 -6.96
CA GLU A 17 10.77 1.76 -7.45
C GLU A 17 10.56 0.50 -6.59
N ALA A 18 10.59 0.65 -5.25
CA ALA A 18 10.36 -0.47 -4.34
C ALA A 18 8.93 -1.04 -4.48
N LEU A 19 7.93 -0.17 -4.69
CA LEU A 19 6.55 -0.61 -4.92
C LEU A 19 6.37 -1.31 -6.26
N ARG A 20 7.09 -0.85 -7.31
CA ARG A 20 7.00 -1.38 -8.67
C ARG A 20 7.42 -2.85 -8.77
N GLU A 21 8.33 -3.29 -7.92
CA GLU A 21 8.74 -4.70 -7.85
C GLU A 21 7.56 -5.63 -7.56
N PHE A 22 6.59 -5.19 -6.75
CA PHE A 22 5.46 -6.02 -6.29
C PHE A 22 4.10 -5.58 -6.82
N GLU A 23 4.02 -4.48 -7.57
CA GLU A 23 2.74 -3.92 -8.07
C GLU A 23 1.94 -4.90 -8.94
N HIS A 24 2.63 -5.82 -9.61
CA HIS A 24 2.05 -6.79 -10.55
C HIS A 24 1.17 -7.85 -9.86
N HIS A 25 1.27 -8.00 -8.53
CA HIS A 25 0.36 -8.84 -7.75
C HIS A 25 -1.02 -8.20 -7.51
N PHE A 26 -1.19 -6.92 -7.88
CA PHE A 26 -2.38 -6.13 -7.54
C PHE A 26 -3.01 -5.47 -8.75
N PRO A 27 -4.34 -5.23 -8.73
CA PRO A 27 -5.00 -4.44 -9.76
C PRO A 27 -4.38 -3.03 -9.86
N GLY A 28 -3.96 -2.65 -11.06
CA GLY A 28 -3.37 -1.34 -11.34
C GLY A 28 -4.41 -0.27 -11.67
N SER A 29 -4.06 1.00 -11.42
CA SER A 29 -4.81 2.19 -11.80
C SER A 29 -3.97 3.09 -12.71
N GLY A 30 -4.52 3.46 -13.87
CA GLY A 30 -3.87 4.42 -14.78
C GLY A 30 -3.68 5.80 -14.15
N PHE A 31 -4.62 6.23 -13.30
CA PHE A 31 -4.51 7.49 -12.55
C PHE A 31 -3.33 7.46 -11.57
N VAL A 32 -3.20 6.38 -10.79
CA VAL A 32 -2.08 6.22 -9.83
C VAL A 32 -0.76 6.14 -10.60
N ARG A 33 -0.70 5.38 -11.70
CA ARG A 33 0.49 5.28 -12.54
C ARG A 33 0.95 6.62 -13.08
N LYS A 34 0.01 7.44 -13.57
CA LYS A 34 0.33 8.79 -14.06
C LYS A 34 0.80 9.72 -12.93
N THR A 35 0.28 9.55 -11.71
CA THR A 35 0.51 10.47 -10.59
C THR A 35 1.79 10.16 -9.81
N VAL A 36 2.05 8.89 -9.54
CA VAL A 36 3.15 8.44 -8.67
C VAL A 36 4.07 7.40 -9.33
N GLY A 37 3.83 7.07 -10.60
CA GLY A 37 4.66 6.16 -11.39
C GLY A 37 4.33 4.67 -11.23
N VAL A 38 3.53 4.26 -10.25
CA VAL A 38 3.15 2.86 -10.01
C VAL A 38 1.66 2.62 -10.22
N GLY A 39 1.29 1.43 -10.65
CA GLY A 39 -0.11 1.04 -10.86
C GLY A 39 -0.88 0.87 -9.56
N SER A 40 -0.23 0.47 -8.47
CA SER A 40 -0.85 0.25 -7.17
C SER A 40 0.11 0.66 -6.04
N VAL A 41 -0.44 1.07 -4.88
CA VAL A 41 0.35 1.59 -3.75
C VAL A 41 0.08 0.81 -2.46
N SER A 42 -1.17 0.76 -1.98
CA SER A 42 -1.49 0.14 -0.69
C SER A 42 -1.14 -1.34 -0.63
N GLY A 43 -1.43 -2.07 -1.72
CA GLY A 43 -1.13 -3.49 -1.87
C GLY A 43 0.36 -3.79 -1.75
N PRO A 44 1.21 -3.25 -2.64
CA PRO A 44 2.67 -3.46 -2.58
C PRO A 44 3.30 -2.97 -1.28
N ALA A 45 2.80 -1.86 -0.70
CA ALA A 45 3.29 -1.37 0.58
C ALA A 45 2.99 -2.35 1.73
N ALA A 46 1.75 -2.87 1.79
CA ALA A 46 1.37 -3.89 2.77
C ALA A 46 2.18 -5.18 2.55
N TRP A 47 2.33 -5.62 1.29
CA TRP A 47 3.13 -6.79 0.92
C TRP A 47 4.58 -6.69 1.42
N LEU A 48 5.23 -5.54 1.20
CA LEU A 48 6.60 -5.29 1.67
C LEU A 48 6.72 -5.31 3.19
N LEU A 49 5.71 -4.81 3.91
CA LEU A 49 5.70 -4.79 5.38
C LEU A 49 5.40 -6.16 5.98
N SER A 50 4.50 -6.92 5.37
CA SER A 50 4.03 -8.21 5.87
C SER A 50 4.70 -9.42 5.21
N GLN A 51 5.67 -9.20 4.32
CA GLN A 51 6.31 -10.26 3.53
C GLN A 51 5.28 -11.13 2.79
N GLY A 52 4.29 -10.48 2.18
CA GLY A 52 3.21 -11.12 1.43
C GLY A 52 2.04 -11.66 2.28
N GLN A 53 2.09 -11.57 3.60
CA GLN A 53 0.99 -11.99 4.48
C GLN A 53 -0.11 -10.92 4.52
N LEU A 54 -1.02 -10.95 3.54
CA LEU A 54 -2.15 -10.02 3.45
C LEU A 54 -3.40 -10.58 4.16
N LEU A 55 -4.21 -9.68 4.71
CA LEU A 55 -5.45 -10.00 5.39
C LEU A 55 -6.65 -9.46 4.63
N GLY A 56 -7.57 -10.35 4.29
CA GLY A 56 -8.85 -10.00 3.66
C GLY A 56 -8.68 -9.30 2.31
N GLU A 57 -9.74 -8.63 1.89
CA GLU A 57 -9.74 -7.84 0.65
C GLU A 57 -9.24 -6.41 0.89
N THR A 58 -8.75 -5.78 -0.18
CA THR A 58 -8.38 -4.35 -0.13
C THR A 58 -9.64 -3.50 -0.05
N LEU A 59 -9.73 -2.68 0.99
CA LEU A 59 -10.85 -1.76 1.22
C LEU A 59 -10.68 -0.51 0.35
N ARG A 60 -11.77 -0.09 -0.30
CA ARG A 60 -11.81 1.08 -1.20
C ARG A 60 -13.01 1.94 -0.84
N GLU A 61 -12.81 2.93 0.01
CA GLU A 61 -13.88 3.73 0.58
C GLU A 61 -13.54 5.21 0.52
N GLN A 62 -14.49 6.03 0.07
CA GLN A 62 -14.40 7.50 0.08
C GLN A 62 -13.11 8.06 -0.53
N GLY A 63 -12.59 7.41 -1.58
CA GLY A 63 -11.35 7.81 -2.26
C GLY A 63 -10.06 7.34 -1.59
N VAL A 64 -10.13 6.54 -0.52
CA VAL A 64 -8.97 5.94 0.15
C VAL A 64 -8.91 4.45 -0.16
N THR A 65 -7.70 3.93 -0.38
CA THR A 65 -7.44 2.49 -0.53
C THR A 65 -6.63 2.00 0.66
N ILE A 66 -7.11 0.97 1.37
CA ILE A 66 -6.46 0.41 2.56
C ILE A 66 -6.26 -1.09 2.34
N THR A 67 -5.03 -1.55 2.52
CA THR A 67 -4.68 -2.97 2.48
C THR A 67 -4.08 -3.34 3.84
N LEU A 68 -4.51 -4.47 4.40
CA LEU A 68 -4.05 -4.96 5.70
C LEU A 68 -3.12 -6.17 5.50
N GLY A 69 -2.14 -6.31 6.37
CA GLY A 69 -1.24 -7.46 6.43
C GLY A 69 -0.72 -7.67 7.84
N VAL A 70 -0.18 -8.87 8.10
CA VAL A 70 0.40 -9.22 9.41
C VAL A 70 1.92 -9.25 9.28
N ALA A 71 2.60 -8.44 10.08
CA ALA A 71 4.05 -8.54 10.26
C ALA A 71 4.35 -9.40 11.50
N HIS A 72 5.34 -10.29 11.38
CA HIS A 72 5.85 -11.10 12.49
C HIS A 72 6.97 -10.37 13.25
#